data_AF-A0A1H4FUG9-F1
#
_entry.id   AF-A0A1H4FUG9-F1
#
_cell.length_a   1.000
_cell.length_b   1.000
_cell.length_c   1.000
_cell.angle_alpha   90.00
_cell.angle_beta   90.00
_cell.angle_gamma   90.00
#
_symmetry.space_group_name_H-M   'P 1'
#
loop_
_entity.id
_entity.type
_entity.pdbx_description
1 polymer ?
#
loop_
_entity_poly.entity_id
_entity_poly.type
_entity_poly.pdbx_seq_one_letter_code
_entity_poly.pdbx_strand_id
1 'polypeptide(L)'
;MKNENKTKEIKELIAQKIKSLKGDTTYTKIAAKCEIHSGKISNIANNKIDCQLSSLIELAKGLRVHPRELFEIDFDFETYYDELDSADNSKKK
;
A
#
# COMPACT_ATOMS: atom_id res chain seq x y z
N MET A 1 8.66 11.06 15.56
CA MET A 1 9.76 10.42 14.78
C MET A 1 9.62 8.89 14.63
N LYS A 2 9.18 8.08 15.62
CA LYS A 2 9.01 6.61 15.40
C LYS A 2 7.87 6.23 14.44
N ASN A 3 6.70 6.87 14.52
CA ASN A 3 5.52 6.49 13.72
C ASN A 3 5.65 6.80 12.22
N GLU A 4 6.37 7.86 11.84
CA GLU A 4 6.58 8.21 10.42
C GLU A 4 7.36 7.13 9.66
N ASN A 5 8.26 6.42 10.35
CA ASN A 5 9.04 5.34 9.74
C ASN A 5 8.15 4.12 9.41
N LYS A 6 7.28 3.72 10.34
CA LYS A 6 6.37 2.56 10.15
C LYS A 6 5.29 2.83 9.10
N THR A 7 4.73 4.04 9.04
CA THR A 7 3.82 4.42 7.96
C THR A 7 4.49 4.31 6.58
N LYS A 8 5.76 4.74 6.47
CA LYS A 8 6.52 4.63 5.23
C LYS A 8 6.76 3.16 4.83
N GLU A 9 7.11 2.31 5.79
CA GLU A 9 7.28 0.86 5.60
C GLU A 9 6.00 0.20 5.07
N ILE A 10 4.85 0.48 5.71
CA ILE A 10 3.54 -0.04 5.27
C ILE A 10 3.22 0.41 3.83
N LYS A 11 3.46 1.68 3.50
CA LYS A 11 3.27 2.19 2.13
C LYS A 11 4.16 1.49 1.10
N GLU A 12 5.42 1.23 1.45
CA GLU A 12 6.36 0.48 0.61
C GLU A 12 5.86 -0.95 0.35
N LEU A 13 5.34 -1.63 1.37
CA LEU A 13 4.77 -2.98 1.25
C LEU A 13 3.55 -3.00 0.33
N ILE A 14 2.64 -2.02 0.44
CA ILE A 14 1.50 -1.88 -0.48
C ILE A 14 1.98 -1.65 -1.91
N ALA A 15 2.99 -0.80 -2.12
CA ALA A 15 3.58 -0.56 -3.44
C ALA A 15 4.17 -1.86 -4.03
N GLN A 16 4.85 -2.66 -3.21
CA GLN A 16 5.36 -3.98 -3.61
C GLN A 16 4.23 -4.97 -3.93
N LYS A 17 3.16 -4.99 -3.13
CA LYS A 17 1.98 -5.84 -3.39
C LYS A 17 1.36 -5.51 -4.75
N ILE A 18 1.26 -4.23 -5.11
CA ILE A 18 0.79 -3.81 -6.45
C ILE A 18 1.72 -4.34 -7.56
N LYS A 19 3.04 -4.27 -7.38
CA LYS A 19 4.01 -4.83 -8.35
C LYS A 19 3.89 -6.34 -8.49
N SER A 20 3.69 -7.04 -7.38
CA SER A 20 3.49 -8.49 -7.35
C SER A 20 2.23 -8.88 -8.12
N LEU A 21 1.08 -8.26 -7.82
CA LEU A 21 -0.20 -8.54 -8.48
C LEU A 21 -0.19 -8.17 -9.97
N LYS A 22 0.57 -7.14 -10.36
CA LYS A 22 0.77 -6.79 -11.77
C LYS A 22 1.46 -7.93 -12.55
N GLY A 23 2.45 -8.59 -11.95
CA GLY A 23 3.34 -9.53 -12.64
C GLY A 23 3.94 -8.93 -13.92
N ASP A 24 3.81 -9.66 -15.03
CA ASP A 24 4.31 -9.22 -16.35
C ASP A 24 3.38 -8.23 -17.08
N THR A 25 2.19 -7.98 -16.54
CA THR A 25 1.22 -7.05 -17.17
C THR A 25 1.78 -5.63 -17.20
N THR A 26 1.73 -4.94 -18.34
CA THR A 26 2.21 -3.55 -18.41
C THR A 26 1.24 -2.60 -17.68
N TYR A 27 1.76 -1.49 -17.13
CA TYR A 27 0.89 -0.48 -16.50
C TYR A 27 -0.13 0.11 -17.47
N THR A 28 0.19 0.20 -18.77
CA THR A 28 -0.76 0.62 -19.81
C THR A 28 -1.94 -0.35 -19.95
N LYS A 29 -1.69 -1.67 -19.87
CA LYS A 29 -2.76 -2.69 -19.90
C LYS A 29 -3.66 -2.63 -18.67
N ILE A 30 -3.13 -2.25 -17.51
CA ILE A 30 -3.91 -2.02 -16.28
C ILE A 30 -4.74 -0.74 -16.43
N ALA A 31 -4.11 0.36 -16.85
CA ALA A 31 -4.76 1.66 -17.05
C ALA A 31 -5.90 1.59 -18.08
N ALA A 32 -5.82 0.72 -19.08
CA ALA A 32 -6.90 0.52 -20.04
C ALA A 32 -8.19 -0.07 -19.42
N LYS A 33 -8.13 -0.49 -18.16
CA LYS A 33 -9.21 -1.20 -17.45
C LYS A 33 -9.70 -0.44 -16.21
N CYS A 34 -9.24 0.80 -16.00
CA CYS A 34 -9.59 1.66 -14.87
C CYS A 34 -9.40 3.14 -15.20
N GLU A 35 -9.75 4.04 -14.28
CA GLU A 35 -9.78 5.49 -14.51
C GLU A 35 -8.50 6.21 -14.03
N ILE A 36 -7.36 5.51 -14.03
CA ILE A 36 -6.05 6.09 -13.72
C ILE A 36 -5.02 5.79 -14.81
N HIS A 37 -4.21 6.80 -15.15
CA HIS A 37 -3.20 6.68 -16.19
C HIS A 37 -1.97 5.87 -15.72
N SER A 38 -1.28 5.24 -16.68
CA SER A 38 -0.14 4.35 -16.42
C SER A 38 0.99 5.00 -15.63
N GLY A 39 1.25 6.30 -15.83
CA GLY A 39 2.23 7.08 -15.06
C GLY A 39 1.89 7.14 -13.56
N LYS A 40 0.62 7.37 -13.21
CA LYS A 40 0.15 7.36 -11.81
C LYS A 40 0.30 5.98 -11.19
N ILE A 41 -0.06 4.92 -11.92
CA ILE A 41 0.12 3.54 -11.46
C ILE A 41 1.60 3.27 -11.17
N SER A 42 2.49 3.64 -12.10
CA SER A 42 3.94 3.48 -11.92
C SER A 42 4.46 4.25 -10.71
N ASN A 43 4.01 5.49 -10.50
CA ASN A 43 4.43 6.28 -9.34
C ASN A 43 3.97 5.64 -8.02
N ILE A 44 2.74 5.13 -7.95
CA ILE A 44 2.25 4.40 -6.76
C ILE A 44 3.06 3.13 -6.54
N ALA A 45 3.24 2.29 -7.57
CA ALA A 45 3.95 1.03 -7.48
C ALA A 45 5.45 1.19 -7.12
N ASN A 46 6.01 2.39 -7.31
CA ASN A 46 7.38 2.74 -6.92
C ASN A 46 7.43 3.62 -5.66
N ASN A 47 6.34 3.68 -4.89
CA ASN A 47 6.22 4.48 -3.66
C ASN A 47 6.65 5.96 -3.81
N LYS A 48 6.50 6.53 -5.02
CA LYS A 48 6.82 7.93 -5.31
C LYS A 48 5.68 8.87 -4.91
N ILE A 49 4.46 8.35 -4.91
CA ILE A 49 3.25 9.05 -4.44
C ILE A 49 2.42 8.09 -3.61
N ASP A 50 1.63 8.63 -2.69
CA ASP A 50 0.71 7.85 -1.87
C ASP A 50 -0.41 7.22 -2.72
N CYS A 51 -0.72 5.96 -2.41
CA CYS A 51 -1.91 5.29 -2.93
C CYS A 51 -3.16 5.80 -2.20
N GLN A 52 -3.82 6.81 -2.79
CA GLN A 52 -5.11 7.29 -2.28
C GLN A 52 -6.20 6.21 -2.45
N LEU A 53 -7.21 6.20 -1.58
CA LEU A 53 -8.29 5.20 -1.59
C LEU A 53 -8.96 5.05 -2.97
N SER A 54 -9.25 6.17 -3.64
CA SER A 54 -9.82 6.15 -5.00
C SER A 54 -8.89 5.46 -6.00
N SER A 55 -7.58 5.68 -5.90
CA SER A 55 -6.58 5.04 -6.76
C SER A 55 -6.45 3.56 -6.44
N LEU A 56 -6.57 3.17 -5.17
CA LEU A 56 -6.57 1.77 -4.75
C LEU A 56 -7.76 1.00 -5.34
N ILE A 57 -8.95 1.59 -5.33
CA ILE A 57 -10.16 1.00 -5.95
C ILE A 57 -9.98 0.87 -7.47
N GLU A 58 -9.47 1.90 -8.14
CA GLU A 58 -9.17 1.84 -9.58
C GLU A 58 -8.08 0.82 -9.92
N LEU A 59 -7.06 0.65 -9.07
CA LEU A 59 -6.05 -0.39 -9.24
C LEU A 59 -6.65 -1.79 -9.11
N ALA A 60 -7.50 -2.03 -8.10
CA ALA A 60 -8.19 -3.31 -7.92
C ALA A 60 -9.04 -3.65 -9.16
N LYS A 61 -9.81 -2.67 -9.69
CA LYS A 61 -10.52 -2.79 -10.96
C LYS A 61 -9.56 -3.18 -12.08
N GLY A 62 -8.49 -2.40 -12.31
CA GLY A 62 -7.55 -2.62 -13.40
C GLY A 62 -6.82 -3.97 -13.36
N LEU A 63 -6.48 -4.43 -12.15
CA LEU A 63 -5.82 -5.71 -11.87
C LEU A 63 -6.78 -6.90 -11.84
N ARG A 64 -8.10 -6.67 -11.81
CA ARG A 64 -9.15 -7.70 -11.66
C ARG A 64 -9.02 -8.52 -10.38
N VAL A 65 -8.75 -7.85 -9.27
CA VAL A 65 -8.63 -8.45 -7.94
C VAL A 65 -9.59 -7.77 -6.97
N HIS A 66 -9.92 -8.46 -5.87
CA HIS A 66 -10.67 -7.84 -4.79
C HIS A 66 -9.81 -6.76 -4.11
N PRO A 67 -10.34 -5.59 -3.69
CA PRO A 67 -9.54 -4.53 -3.08
C PRO A 67 -8.75 -4.97 -1.82
N ARG A 68 -9.29 -5.94 -1.06
CA ARG A 68 -8.59 -6.53 0.09
C ARG A 68 -7.21 -7.09 -0.26
N GLU A 69 -7.06 -7.66 -1.45
CA GLU A 69 -5.79 -8.23 -1.92
C GLU A 69 -4.67 -7.18 -1.95
N LEU A 70 -4.99 -5.88 -2.07
CA LEU A 70 -3.99 -4.81 -2.04
C LEU A 70 -3.51 -4.49 -0.61
N PHE A 71 -4.26 -4.90 0.41
CA PHE A 71 -3.95 -4.74 1.83
C PHE A 71 -3.32 -5.99 2.46
N GLU A 72 -3.30 -7.11 1.75
CA GLU A 72 -2.66 -8.35 2.23
C GLU A 72 -1.13 -8.22 2.10
N ILE A 73 -0.54 -7.53 3.09
CA ILE A 73 0.89 -7.25 3.26
C ILE A 73 1.47 -8.06 4.43
N ASP A 74 2.75 -8.38 4.33
CA ASP A 74 3.52 -9.03 5.41
C ASP A 74 4.06 -7.95 6.36
N PHE A 75 3.20 -7.47 7.25
CA PHE A 75 3.55 -6.52 8.30
C PHE A 75 2.99 -7.04 9.63
N ASP A 76 3.86 -7.17 10.64
CA ASP A 76 3.48 -7.62 11.97
C ASP A 76 2.80 -6.47 12.75
N PHE A 77 1.49 -6.39 12.59
CA PHE A 77 0.67 -5.40 13.30
C PHE A 77 0.57 -5.69 14.79
N GLU A 78 0.59 -6.97 15.21
CA GLU A 78 0.50 -7.34 16.63
C GLU A 78 1.69 -6.78 17.40
N THR A 79 2.92 -7.09 16.95
CA THR A 79 4.13 -6.53 17.57
C THR A 79 4.15 -5.01 17.51
N TYR A 80 3.73 -4.40 16.40
CA TYR A 80 3.69 -2.95 16.27
C TYR A 80 2.74 -2.29 17.28
N TYR A 81 1.56 -2.88 17.50
CA TYR A 81 0.60 -2.37 18.47
C TYR A 81 1.07 -2.57 19.90
N ASP A 82 1.66 -3.72 20.22
CA ASP A 82 2.27 -3.98 21.53
C ASP A 82 3.34 -2.92 21.89
N GLU A 83 4.18 -2.53 20.92
CA GLU A 83 5.16 -1.47 21.09
C GLU A 83 4.54 -0.09 21.36
N LEU A 84 3.44 0.24 20.66
CA LEU A 84 2.73 1.51 20.83
C LEU A 84 2.05 1.61 22.20
N ASP A 85 1.37 0.55 22.61
CA ASP A 85 0.63 0.51 23.88
C ASP A 85 1.59 0.49 25.08
N SER A 86 2.73 -0.21 24.95
CA SER A 86 3.80 -0.19 25.95
C SER A 86 4.41 1.21 26.12
N ALA A 87 4.57 1.95 25.02
CA ALA A 87 5.09 3.31 25.06
C ALA A 87 4.13 4.30 25.72
N ASP A 88 2.81 4.13 25.57
CA ASP A 88 1.80 5.00 26.21
C ASP A 88 1.75 4.82 27.73
N ASN A 89 1.87 3.57 28.21
CA ASN A 89 1.86 3.26 29.64
C ASN A 89 3.09 3.83 30.40
N SER A 90 4.22 4.03 29.70
CA SER A 90 5.42 4.65 30.28
C SER A 90 5.29 6.16 30.52
N LYS A 91 4.32 6.83 29.88
CA LYS A 91 4.10 8.29 29.98
C LYS A 91 3.09 8.68 31.05
N LYS A 92 2.39 7.70 31.66
CA LYS A 92 1.38 7.92 32.70
C LYS A 92 1.93 7.77 34.14
N LYS A 93 3.25 7.64 34.31
CA LYS A 93 3.93 7.59 35.62
C LYS A 93 4.82 8.81 35.83
#